data_AF-A0A8J6ARL6-F1
#
_entry.id   AF-A0A8J6ARL6-F1
#
_cell.length_a   1.000
_cell.length_b   1.000
_cell.length_c   1.000
_cell.angle_alpha   90.00
_cell.angle_beta   90.00
_cell.angle_gamma   90.00
#
_symmetry.space_group_name_H-M   'P 1'
#
loop_
_entity.id
_entity.type
_entity.pdbx_description
1 polymer ?
#
loop_
_entity_poly.entity_id
_entity_poly.type
_entity_poly.pdbx_seq_one_letter_code
_entity_poly.pdbx_strand_id
1 'polypeptide(L)'
;MFSCVKPYEDQDYSALKRACLRRKVLFEDPNFPATDDSLYYKGTPGPMVSWKRPKDICNDPHLFVDGISSHDLHQGQVGNCWFVAACSSLASRETLWQKAVRPQATPLQTHRGGGSSSNWTMAEDGPQKPQLDMPLVLDEDLTKQMRLRVESLRQRGEKRQDGEKLLRPAESVYRLDFLRQQKLQFERWNVVLDKPGKVTITGTSQNWTPDLTNLMTRQLLDPAAIFWRKEDSEAMDWNEADAQEFGERLSDLAKIRKVMFFLITFGEGVEPANLKASVVFNQL
;
A
#
# COMPACT_ATOMS: atom_id res chain seq x y z
N MET A 1 34.31 -9.10 -0.17
CA MET A 1 34.66 -8.53 1.15
C MET A 1 33.40 -8.48 1.99
N PHE A 2 33.36 -9.20 3.11
CA PHE A 2 32.20 -9.25 4.00
C PHE A 2 32.03 -7.90 4.69
N SER A 3 30.92 -7.21 4.48
CA SER A 3 30.58 -6.02 5.28
C SER A 3 30.27 -6.49 6.72
N CYS A 4 31.23 -6.34 7.63
CA CYS A 4 30.99 -6.52 9.06
C CYS A 4 29.97 -5.47 9.52
N VAL A 5 28.82 -5.91 10.05
CA VAL A 5 27.83 -5.00 10.65
C VAL A 5 28.47 -4.42 11.90
N LYS A 6 28.63 -3.09 11.96
CA LYS A 6 29.13 -2.42 13.15
C LYS A 6 28.08 -2.49 14.27
N PRO A 7 28.43 -2.96 15.47
CA PRO A 7 27.53 -2.87 16.63
C PRO A 7 27.11 -1.41 16.86
N TYR A 8 25.83 -1.22 17.17
CA TYR A 8 25.35 0.08 17.64
C TYR A 8 25.62 0.17 19.14
N GLU A 9 26.22 1.28 19.57
CA GLU A 9 26.59 1.53 20.97
C GLU A 9 27.35 0.37 21.64
N ASP A 10 28.24 -0.27 20.87
CA ASP A 10 29.08 -1.38 21.29
C ASP A 10 28.33 -2.61 21.85
N GLN A 11 27.04 -2.73 21.55
CA GLN A 11 26.22 -3.87 22.00
C GLN A 11 26.36 -5.08 21.04
N ASP A 12 27.06 -6.13 21.50
CA ASP A 12 27.13 -7.42 20.79
C ASP A 12 25.97 -8.34 21.20
N TYR A 13 24.98 -8.47 20.31
CA TYR A 13 23.84 -9.36 20.48
C TYR A 13 24.21 -10.80 20.88
N SER A 14 25.21 -11.40 20.24
CA SER A 14 25.58 -12.81 20.46
C SER A 14 26.29 -13.00 21.80
N ALA A 15 27.09 -12.02 22.22
CA ALA A 15 27.71 -12.02 23.55
C ALA A 15 26.66 -11.83 24.65
N LEU A 16 25.77 -10.84 24.48
CA LEU A 16 24.70 -10.52 25.43
C LEU A 16 23.73 -11.70 25.60
N LYS A 17 23.24 -12.28 24.50
CA LYS A 17 22.36 -13.46 24.51
C LYS A 17 22.98 -14.63 25.27
N ARG A 18 24.26 -14.94 25.00
CA ARG A 18 24.98 -16.01 25.72
C ARG A 18 25.10 -15.71 27.21
N ALA A 19 25.40 -14.48 27.60
CA ALA A 19 25.51 -14.09 29.00
C ALA A 19 24.18 -14.25 29.75
N CYS A 20 23.07 -13.79 29.16
CA CYS A 20 21.72 -13.93 29.71
C CYS A 20 21.31 -15.40 29.85
N LEU A 21 21.52 -16.22 28.81
CA LEU A 21 21.22 -17.65 28.85
C LEU A 21 22.01 -18.38 29.94
N ARG A 22 23.32 -18.08 30.08
CA ARG A 22 24.14 -18.66 31.17
C ARG A 22 23.62 -18.31 32.56
N ARG A 23 23.16 -17.07 32.74
CA ARG A 23 22.63 -16.56 34.01
C ARG A 23 21.16 -16.94 34.24
N LYS A 24 20.47 -17.52 33.25
CA LYS A 24 19.03 -17.80 33.25
C LYS A 24 18.18 -16.57 33.55
N VAL A 25 18.63 -15.41 33.10
CA VAL A 25 17.88 -14.15 33.21
C VAL A 25 17.51 -13.65 31.82
N LEU A 26 16.39 -12.92 31.73
CA LEU A 26 16.02 -12.23 30.50
C LEU A 26 16.84 -10.94 30.36
N PHE A 27 17.09 -10.54 29.13
CA PHE A 27 17.84 -9.32 28.85
C PHE A 27 17.03 -8.07 29.21
N GLU A 28 17.70 -7.09 29.79
CA GLU A 28 17.24 -5.73 30.04
C GLU A 28 18.29 -4.78 29.45
N ASP A 29 17.85 -3.85 28.60
CA ASP A 29 18.74 -2.98 27.85
C ASP A 29 19.13 -1.75 28.70
N PRO A 30 20.42 -1.56 29.02
CA PRO A 30 20.86 -0.38 29.78
C PRO A 30 20.78 0.91 28.96
N ASN A 31 20.82 0.84 27.62
CA ASN A 31 20.85 2.02 26.75
C ASN A 31 19.43 2.48 26.38
N PHE A 32 18.44 1.60 26.45
CA PHE A 32 17.03 1.89 26.18
C PHE A 32 16.12 1.21 27.22
N PRO A 33 16.11 1.72 28.47
CA PRO A 33 15.41 1.07 29.58
C PRO A 33 13.88 1.13 29.44
N ALA A 34 13.19 0.24 30.12
CA ALA A 34 11.72 0.19 30.16
C ALA A 34 11.12 1.27 31.10
N THR A 35 11.40 2.54 30.83
CA THR A 35 10.95 3.72 31.59
C THR A 35 10.37 4.79 30.67
N ASP A 36 9.71 5.80 31.24
CA ASP A 36 9.08 6.88 30.46
C ASP A 36 10.10 7.73 29.69
N ASP A 37 11.37 7.74 30.11
CA ASP A 37 12.47 8.42 29.40
C ASP A 37 12.71 7.84 28.00
N SER A 38 12.34 6.57 27.77
CA SER A 38 12.42 5.91 26.45
C SER A 38 11.21 6.19 25.57
N LEU A 39 10.12 6.73 26.13
CA LEU A 39 8.88 7.03 25.40
C LEU A 39 8.75 8.50 25.02
N TYR A 40 9.16 9.40 25.92
CA TYR A 40 8.85 10.83 25.83
C TYR A 40 10.09 11.69 25.96
N TYR A 41 10.09 12.84 25.28
CA TYR A 41 11.07 13.88 25.54
C TYR A 41 10.89 14.46 26.95
N LYS A 42 12.00 14.82 27.60
CA LYS A 42 12.00 15.39 28.95
C LYS A 42 10.95 16.49 29.10
N GLY A 43 10.07 16.34 30.09
CA GLY A 43 9.04 17.32 30.42
C GLY A 43 7.71 17.17 29.67
N THR A 44 7.54 16.11 28.86
CA THR A 44 6.27 15.83 28.18
C THR A 44 5.44 14.83 29.00
N PRO A 45 4.29 15.20 29.57
CA PRO A 45 3.42 14.24 30.23
C PRO A 45 2.73 13.37 29.18
N GLY A 46 3.06 12.08 29.17
CA GLY A 46 2.40 11.09 28.34
C GLY A 46 1.38 10.25 29.12
N PRO A 47 0.57 9.43 28.43
CA PRO A 47 -0.28 8.46 29.08
C PRO A 47 0.53 7.47 29.92
N MET A 48 -0.10 6.93 30.97
CA MET A 48 0.50 5.89 31.82
C MET A 48 0.68 4.61 31.01
N VAL A 49 1.92 4.15 30.86
CA VAL A 49 2.27 2.94 30.10
C VAL A 49 2.79 1.85 31.04
N SER A 50 2.40 0.61 30.78
CA SER A 50 2.95 -0.58 31.46
C SER A 50 3.80 -1.38 30.49
N TRP A 51 5.09 -1.51 30.79
CA TRP A 51 6.03 -2.30 30.01
C TRP A 51 5.82 -3.79 30.28
N LYS A 52 5.60 -4.58 29.23
CA LYS A 52 5.37 -6.03 29.30
C LYS A 52 6.17 -6.76 28.22
N ARG A 53 6.61 -7.98 28.49
CA ARG A 53 7.23 -8.83 27.46
C ARG A 53 6.13 -9.54 26.66
N PRO A 54 6.42 -10.02 25.43
CA PRO A 54 5.40 -10.69 24.60
C PRO A 54 4.69 -11.86 25.29
N LYS A 55 5.40 -12.64 26.11
CA LYS A 55 4.84 -13.76 26.88
C LYS A 55 3.84 -13.32 27.98
N ASP A 56 3.95 -12.09 28.45
CA ASP A 56 3.03 -11.51 29.44
C ASP A 56 1.78 -10.91 28.77
N ILE A 57 1.76 -10.88 27.43
CA ILE A 57 0.67 -10.34 26.60
C ILE A 57 -0.12 -11.49 25.94
N CYS A 58 0.58 -12.50 25.42
CA CYS A 58 0.00 -13.65 24.74
C CYS A 58 0.74 -14.94 25.14
N ASN A 59 0.02 -16.07 25.19
CA ASN A 59 0.55 -17.36 25.61
C ASN A 59 1.64 -17.92 24.67
N ASP A 60 1.52 -17.67 23.37
CA ASP A 60 2.39 -18.26 22.35
C ASP A 60 2.94 -17.21 21.37
N PRO A 61 3.86 -16.33 21.85
CA PRO A 61 4.33 -15.20 21.07
C PRO A 61 5.26 -15.64 19.95
N HIS A 62 4.88 -15.31 18.71
CA HIS A 62 5.67 -15.55 17.51
C HIS A 62 6.17 -14.23 16.91
N LEU A 63 7.37 -14.27 16.32
CA LEU A 63 7.88 -13.11 15.58
C LEU A 63 7.14 -12.93 14.24
N PHE A 64 6.76 -14.04 13.62
CA PHE A 64 6.00 -14.10 12.37
C PHE A 64 4.95 -15.20 12.48
N VAL A 65 3.72 -14.91 12.06
CA VAL A 65 2.62 -15.89 11.96
C VAL A 65 2.23 -15.92 10.49
N ASP A 66 2.36 -17.08 9.85
CA ASP A 66 2.07 -17.28 8.41
C ASP A 66 2.88 -16.39 7.43
N GLY A 67 4.03 -15.86 7.87
CA GLY A 67 4.94 -15.04 7.07
C GLY A 67 4.97 -13.58 7.52
N ILE A 68 5.40 -12.68 6.63
CA ILE A 68 5.30 -11.23 6.84
C ILE A 68 4.29 -10.68 5.83
N SER A 69 3.23 -10.06 6.34
CA SER A 69 2.24 -9.37 5.54
C SER A 69 2.20 -7.89 5.90
N SER A 70 1.94 -7.04 4.90
CA SER A 70 1.62 -5.63 5.10
C SER A 70 0.36 -5.40 5.93
N HIS A 71 -0.44 -6.45 6.16
CA HIS A 71 -1.68 -6.42 6.93
C HIS A 71 -1.47 -6.69 8.42
N ASP A 72 -0.26 -7.11 8.83
CA ASP A 72 0.04 -7.45 10.23
C ASP A 72 0.33 -6.20 11.09
N LEU A 73 0.35 -5.02 10.47
CA LEU A 73 0.77 -3.78 11.10
C LEU A 73 -0.43 -2.90 11.46
N HIS A 74 -0.68 -2.77 12.75
CA HIS A 74 -1.60 -1.79 13.31
C HIS A 74 -0.79 -0.66 13.98
N GLN A 75 -1.11 0.60 13.67
CA GLN A 75 -0.36 1.76 14.20
C GLN A 75 -0.52 1.97 15.72
N GLY A 76 -1.51 1.33 16.34
CA GLY A 76 -1.87 1.55 17.74
C GLY A 76 -2.50 2.92 17.99
N GLN A 77 -2.77 3.26 19.25
CA GLN A 77 -3.47 4.50 19.63
C GLN A 77 -2.61 5.77 19.54
N VAL A 78 -1.27 5.63 19.54
CA VAL A 78 -0.31 6.75 19.61
C VAL A 78 0.58 6.79 18.35
N GLY A 79 0.03 6.33 17.22
CA GLY A 79 0.79 5.77 16.10
C GLY A 79 1.63 6.73 15.26
N ASN A 80 2.73 6.18 14.73
CA ASN A 80 3.58 6.79 13.70
C ASN A 80 3.21 6.20 12.33
N CYS A 81 2.22 6.78 11.64
CA CYS A 81 1.71 6.27 10.36
C CYS A 81 2.80 6.14 9.28
N TRP A 82 3.81 7.01 9.32
CA TRP A 82 4.97 6.94 8.42
C TRP A 82 5.86 5.72 8.69
N PHE A 83 5.97 5.28 9.96
CA PHE A 83 6.73 4.10 10.34
C PHE A 83 6.02 2.83 9.87
N VAL A 84 4.70 2.75 10.06
CA VAL A 84 3.88 1.62 9.57
C VAL A 84 3.97 1.52 8.05
N ALA A 85 3.89 2.63 7.32
CA ALA A 85 4.05 2.64 5.87
C ALA A 85 5.45 2.17 5.43
N ALA A 86 6.50 2.56 6.15
CA ALA A 86 7.87 2.12 5.89
C ALA A 86 8.03 0.61 6.13
N CYS A 87 7.53 0.09 7.25
CA CYS A 87 7.54 -1.34 7.58
C CYS A 87 6.73 -2.16 6.56
N SER A 88 5.56 -1.66 6.13
CA SER A 88 4.74 -2.28 5.08
C SER A 88 5.50 -2.35 3.75
N SER A 89 6.20 -1.27 3.39
CA SER A 89 7.03 -1.24 2.18
C SER A 89 8.23 -2.19 2.29
N LEU A 90 8.86 -2.29 3.47
CA LEU A 90 9.96 -3.22 3.73
C LEU A 90 9.50 -4.68 3.62
N ALA A 91 8.35 -5.02 4.20
CA ALA A 91 7.73 -6.35 4.15
C ALA A 91 7.46 -6.84 2.71
N SER A 92 7.15 -5.92 1.78
CA SER A 92 6.87 -6.27 0.38
C SER A 92 8.08 -6.83 -0.39
N ARG A 93 9.30 -6.67 0.12
CA ARG A 93 10.54 -7.10 -0.54
C ARG A 93 11.34 -8.03 0.35
N GLU A 94 11.27 -9.33 0.06
CA GLU A 94 11.88 -10.38 0.86
C GLU A 94 13.37 -10.15 1.14
N THR A 95 14.12 -9.82 0.10
CA THR A 95 15.57 -9.57 0.19
C THR A 95 15.95 -8.38 1.05
N LEU A 96 15.04 -7.40 1.23
CA LEU A 96 15.29 -6.22 2.06
C LEU A 96 14.94 -6.48 3.51
N TRP A 97 13.77 -7.07 3.79
CA TRP A 97 13.37 -7.32 5.17
C TRP A 97 14.26 -8.37 5.82
N GLN A 98 14.71 -9.40 5.10
CA GLN A 98 15.67 -10.40 5.64
C GLN A 98 17.02 -9.76 6.01
N LYS A 99 17.37 -8.65 5.35
CA LYS A 99 18.59 -7.91 5.66
C LYS A 99 18.41 -7.04 6.92
N ALA A 100 17.22 -6.48 7.13
CA ALA A 100 16.87 -5.63 8.26
C ALA A 100 16.57 -6.44 9.53
N VAL A 101 15.72 -7.47 9.41
CA VAL A 101 15.37 -8.42 10.45
C VAL A 101 16.04 -9.74 10.07
N ARG A 102 17.30 -9.91 10.45
CA ARG A 102 18.03 -11.17 10.17
C ARG A 102 17.44 -12.30 11.01
N PRO A 103 16.72 -13.27 10.43
CA PRO A 103 16.37 -14.48 11.15
C PRO A 103 17.66 -15.25 11.35
N GLN A 104 17.98 -15.66 12.58
CA GLN A 104 19.01 -16.70 12.73
C GLN A 104 18.44 -17.98 12.08
N ALA A 105 19.19 -18.50 11.10
CA ALA A 105 18.74 -19.43 10.09
C ALA A 105 18.00 -20.68 10.62
N THR A 106 16.87 -20.99 9.99
CA THR A 106 16.43 -22.38 9.74
C THR A 106 16.22 -22.52 8.22
N PRO A 107 16.76 -23.55 7.54
CA PRO A 107 16.74 -23.61 6.08
C PRO A 107 15.37 -24.12 5.57
N LEU A 108 14.71 -23.35 4.71
CA LEU A 108 13.67 -23.86 3.81
C LEU A 108 14.36 -24.46 2.57
N GLN A 109 14.15 -25.75 2.36
CA GLN A 109 14.70 -26.51 1.22
C GLN A 109 14.06 -26.03 -0.09
N THR A 110 14.88 -25.57 -1.05
CA THR A 110 14.46 -25.33 -2.42
C THR A 110 14.93 -26.48 -3.31
N HIS A 111 13.97 -27.19 -3.92
CA HIS A 111 14.22 -28.21 -4.93
C HIS A 111 14.69 -27.57 -6.25
N ARG A 112 15.75 -28.14 -6.81
CA ARG A 112 16.29 -27.86 -8.16
C ARG A 112 15.40 -28.45 -9.26
N GLY A 113 15.41 -27.80 -10.41
CA GLY A 113 15.17 -28.41 -11.73
C GLY A 113 15.86 -27.55 -12.80
N GLY A 114 16.69 -28.17 -13.65
CA GLY A 114 17.55 -27.48 -14.63
C GLY A 114 17.35 -27.93 -16.08
N GLY A 115 18.15 -27.34 -16.99
CA GLY A 115 18.31 -27.66 -18.42
C GLY A 115 17.31 -26.97 -19.36
N SER A 116 17.57 -26.66 -20.64
CA SER A 116 18.76 -26.51 -21.48
C SER A 116 18.28 -25.95 -22.85
N SER A 117 19.06 -25.03 -23.42
CA SER A 117 19.31 -24.66 -24.85
C SER A 117 18.21 -24.56 -25.95
N SER A 118 18.36 -23.46 -26.72
CA SER A 118 18.19 -23.25 -28.19
C SER A 118 16.82 -23.36 -28.87
N ASN A 119 16.33 -22.28 -29.49
CA ASN A 119 16.52 -21.95 -30.93
C ASN A 119 15.78 -20.66 -31.32
N TRP A 120 16.32 -19.91 -32.28
CA TRP A 120 15.63 -18.81 -32.96
C TRP A 120 14.91 -19.33 -34.21
N THR A 121 13.63 -18.98 -34.36
CA THR A 121 12.87 -19.08 -35.62
C THR A 121 12.00 -17.83 -35.79
N MET A 122 11.99 -17.31 -37.02
CA MET A 122 11.23 -16.13 -37.45
C MET A 122 9.73 -16.43 -37.64
N ALA A 123 8.93 -15.40 -37.31
CA ALA A 123 7.59 -15.04 -37.79
C ALA A 123 6.42 -16.03 -37.64
N GLU A 124 5.43 -15.67 -36.80
CA GLU A 124 3.98 -15.65 -37.06
C GLU A 124 3.23 -15.12 -35.81
N ASP A 125 2.05 -14.52 -36.00
CA ASP A 125 1.23 -13.85 -34.98
C ASP A 125 1.16 -14.64 -33.67
N GLY A 126 1.68 -14.02 -32.59
CA GLY A 126 1.84 -14.67 -31.30
C GLY A 126 0.49 -15.05 -30.66
N PRO A 127 0.45 -16.10 -29.82
CA PRO A 127 -0.75 -16.49 -29.10
C PRO A 127 -1.25 -15.30 -28.25
N GLN A 128 -2.54 -14.96 -28.38
CA GLN A 128 -3.19 -13.94 -27.55
C GLN A 128 -2.95 -14.28 -26.08
N LYS A 129 -2.17 -13.43 -25.40
CA LYS A 129 -1.94 -13.57 -23.96
C LYS A 129 -3.28 -13.49 -23.24
N PRO A 130 -3.55 -14.32 -22.22
CA PRO A 130 -4.80 -14.25 -21.50
C PRO A 130 -4.96 -12.86 -20.86
N GLN A 131 -6.04 -12.16 -21.19
CA GLN A 131 -6.35 -10.83 -20.65
C GLN A 131 -7.23 -10.93 -19.41
N LEU A 132 -6.98 -10.05 -18.43
CA LEU A 132 -7.82 -9.82 -17.27
C LEU A 132 -8.41 -8.44 -17.37
N ASP A 133 -9.72 -8.36 -17.44
CA ASP A 133 -10.46 -7.10 -17.37
C ASP A 133 -10.95 -6.90 -15.93
N MET A 134 -10.44 -5.88 -15.25
CA MET A 134 -10.73 -5.61 -13.84
C MET A 134 -11.51 -4.31 -13.70
N PRO A 135 -12.79 -4.34 -13.30
CA PRO A 135 -13.63 -3.15 -13.24
C PRO A 135 -13.25 -2.24 -12.06
N LEU A 136 -13.34 -0.92 -12.28
CA LEU A 136 -13.40 0.05 -11.21
C LEU A 136 -14.85 0.11 -10.72
N VAL A 137 -15.07 -0.32 -9.48
CA VAL A 137 -16.39 -0.39 -8.86
C VAL A 137 -16.58 0.83 -7.97
N LEU A 138 -17.74 1.49 -8.07
CA LEU A 138 -18.09 2.61 -7.18
C LEU A 138 -18.15 2.12 -5.74
N ASP A 139 -17.42 2.78 -4.84
CA ASP A 139 -17.45 2.51 -3.41
C ASP A 139 -18.40 3.52 -2.74
N GLU A 140 -19.69 3.18 -2.68
CA GLU A 140 -20.74 4.07 -2.17
C GLU A 140 -20.55 4.39 -0.68
N ASP A 141 -20.16 3.40 0.11
CA ASP A 141 -19.99 3.53 1.56
C ASP A 141 -18.82 4.45 1.88
N LEU A 142 -17.66 4.24 1.26
CA LEU A 142 -16.49 5.09 1.47
C LEU A 142 -16.73 6.50 0.93
N THR A 143 -17.38 6.62 -0.24
CA THR A 143 -17.79 7.92 -0.79
C THR A 143 -18.69 8.66 0.21
N LYS A 144 -19.69 7.99 0.78
CA LYS A 144 -20.61 8.56 1.77
C LYS A 144 -19.87 8.94 3.05
N GLN A 145 -18.98 8.09 3.56
CA GLN A 145 -18.15 8.39 4.73
C GLN A 145 -17.33 9.67 4.52
N MET A 146 -16.67 9.80 3.36
CA MET A 146 -15.87 10.98 3.05
C MET A 146 -16.73 12.25 2.90
N ARG A 147 -17.95 12.15 2.36
CA ARG A 147 -18.90 13.29 2.31
C ARG A 147 -19.37 13.71 3.70
N LEU A 148 -19.74 12.75 4.55
CA LEU A 148 -20.13 13.01 5.95
C LEU A 148 -19.01 13.68 6.74
N ARG A 149 -17.74 13.36 6.46
CA ARG A 149 -16.58 14.06 7.07
C ARG A 149 -16.58 15.55 6.72
N VAL A 150 -16.85 15.91 5.47
CA VAL A 150 -16.93 17.32 5.02
C VAL A 150 -18.09 18.04 5.72
N GLU A 151 -19.26 17.41 5.77
CA GLU A 151 -20.44 17.96 6.43
C GLU A 151 -20.23 18.14 7.94
N SER A 152 -19.62 17.15 8.61
CA SER A 152 -19.33 17.22 10.04
C SER A 152 -18.37 18.37 10.37
N LEU A 153 -17.31 18.58 9.58
CA LEU A 153 -16.40 19.71 9.77
C LEU A 153 -17.14 21.05 9.65
N ARG A 154 -18.01 21.17 8.64
CA ARG A 154 -18.81 22.38 8.40
C ARG A 154 -19.80 22.64 9.53
N GLN A 155 -20.51 21.61 10.00
CA GLN A 155 -21.50 21.72 11.09
C GLN A 155 -20.85 22.09 12.42
N ARG A 156 -19.66 21.56 12.71
CA ARG A 156 -18.93 21.82 13.96
C ARG A 156 -18.05 23.08 13.92
N GLY A 157 -17.89 23.70 12.75
CA GLY A 157 -16.96 24.82 12.57
C GLY A 157 -15.49 24.42 12.76
N GLU A 158 -15.17 23.14 12.63
CA GLU A 158 -13.82 22.61 12.79
C GLU A 158 -13.02 22.79 11.49
N LYS A 159 -11.71 23.01 11.63
CA LYS A 159 -10.80 22.98 10.48
C LYS A 159 -10.44 21.53 10.16
N ARG A 160 -10.30 21.24 8.87
CA ARG A 160 -9.70 19.98 8.41
C ARG A 160 -8.27 19.83 8.97
N GLN A 161 -7.81 18.59 9.08
CA GLN A 161 -6.42 18.29 9.40
C GLN A 161 -5.51 18.88 8.31
N ASP A 162 -4.30 19.29 8.69
CA ASP A 162 -3.33 19.81 7.73
C ASP A 162 -2.99 18.75 6.66
N GLY A 163 -3.05 19.17 5.39
CA GLY A 163 -2.89 18.28 4.23
C GLY A 163 -4.08 17.36 3.91
N GLU A 164 -5.16 17.34 4.70
CA GLU A 164 -6.34 16.48 4.49
C GLU A 164 -7.03 16.79 3.16
N LYS A 165 -7.25 15.75 2.36
CA LYS A 165 -8.00 15.78 1.10
C LYS A 165 -9.48 15.55 1.42
N LEU A 166 -10.24 16.64 1.35
CA LEU A 166 -11.70 16.59 1.40
C LEU A 166 -12.26 16.22 0.02
N LEU A 167 -13.25 15.33 0.02
CA LEU A 167 -13.94 14.90 -1.19
C LEU A 167 -14.82 16.04 -1.73
N ARG A 168 -14.64 16.40 -3.00
CA ARG A 168 -15.47 17.40 -3.67
C ARG A 168 -16.82 16.79 -4.08
N PRO A 169 -17.88 17.60 -4.29
CA PRO A 169 -19.19 17.08 -4.68
C PRO A 169 -19.16 16.26 -5.98
N ALA A 170 -18.36 16.70 -6.96
CA ALA A 170 -18.18 16.03 -8.25
C ALA A 170 -17.15 14.87 -8.20
N GLU A 171 -16.65 14.50 -7.02
CA GLU A 171 -15.75 13.36 -6.85
C GLU A 171 -16.51 12.18 -6.23
N SER A 172 -16.16 10.97 -6.67
CA SER A 172 -16.61 9.72 -6.04
C SER A 172 -15.43 8.76 -5.92
N VAL A 173 -15.47 7.91 -4.90
CA VAL A 173 -14.43 6.92 -4.63
C VAL A 173 -14.74 5.64 -5.40
N TYR A 174 -13.74 5.13 -6.10
CA TYR A 174 -13.81 3.86 -6.81
C TYR A 174 -12.77 2.90 -6.26
N ARG A 175 -13.07 1.61 -6.34
CA ARG A 175 -12.25 0.51 -5.88
C ARG A 175 -11.91 -0.41 -7.04
N LEU A 176 -10.66 -0.86 -7.09
CA LEU A 176 -10.19 -1.90 -7.98
C LEU A 176 -9.68 -3.08 -7.13
N ASP A 177 -10.24 -4.26 -7.38
CA ASP A 177 -9.77 -5.51 -6.78
C ASP A 177 -8.88 -6.27 -7.77
N PHE A 178 -7.60 -6.36 -7.46
CA PHE A 178 -6.63 -7.10 -8.26
C PHE A 178 -6.87 -8.61 -8.11
N LEU A 179 -7.42 -9.23 -9.16
CA LEU A 179 -7.66 -10.68 -9.22
C LEU A 179 -6.35 -11.49 -9.13
N ARG A 180 -5.23 -10.91 -9.58
CA ARG A 180 -3.87 -11.44 -9.43
C ARG A 180 -2.93 -10.27 -9.09
N GLN A 181 -1.95 -10.49 -8.21
CA GLN A 181 -1.00 -9.44 -7.80
C GLN A 181 0.37 -9.54 -8.48
N GLN A 182 0.64 -10.65 -9.18
CA GLN A 182 1.90 -10.91 -9.85
C GLN A 182 1.65 -11.22 -11.32
N LYS A 183 2.65 -10.96 -12.16
CA LYS A 183 2.60 -11.22 -13.60
C LYS A 183 1.44 -10.49 -14.31
N LEU A 184 1.14 -9.29 -13.86
CA LEU A 184 0.28 -8.36 -14.58
C LEU A 184 1.15 -7.43 -15.43
N GLN A 185 0.79 -7.29 -16.70
CA GLN A 185 1.29 -6.24 -17.57
C GLN A 185 0.11 -5.39 -18.01
N PHE A 186 0.12 -4.10 -17.66
CA PHE A 186 -0.90 -3.17 -18.14
C PHE A 186 -0.96 -3.19 -19.67
N GLU A 187 -2.17 -3.29 -20.20
CA GLU A 187 -2.43 -3.28 -21.65
C GLU A 187 -3.13 -1.98 -22.04
N ARG A 188 -4.27 -1.68 -21.41
CA ARG A 188 -5.05 -0.47 -21.71
C ARG A 188 -6.06 -0.15 -20.62
N TRP A 189 -6.51 1.10 -20.62
CA TRP A 189 -7.75 1.49 -19.97
C TRP A 189 -8.94 1.14 -20.85
N ASN A 190 -10.03 0.69 -20.24
CA ASN A 190 -11.32 0.50 -20.90
C ASN A 190 -12.33 1.41 -20.21
N VAL A 191 -12.43 2.65 -20.70
CA VAL A 191 -13.26 3.70 -20.11
C VAL A 191 -14.27 4.17 -21.15
N VAL A 192 -15.54 4.13 -20.78
CA VAL A 192 -16.67 4.51 -21.64
C VAL A 192 -17.58 5.46 -20.88
N LEU A 193 -17.95 6.56 -21.54
CA LEU A 193 -18.99 7.48 -21.09
C LEU A 193 -20.22 7.36 -21.99
N ASP A 194 -21.40 7.16 -21.41
CA ASP A 194 -22.66 7.05 -22.17
C ASP A 194 -23.14 8.40 -22.75
N LYS A 195 -22.59 9.51 -22.25
CA LYS A 195 -22.89 10.89 -22.66
C LYS A 195 -21.61 11.70 -22.85
N PRO A 196 -21.67 12.81 -23.62
CA PRO A 196 -20.57 13.75 -23.72
C PRO A 196 -20.17 14.31 -22.35
N GLY A 197 -18.87 14.49 -22.16
CA GLY A 197 -18.31 15.04 -20.93
C GLY A 197 -16.91 14.50 -20.65
N LYS A 198 -16.42 14.72 -19.42
CA LYS A 198 -15.05 14.42 -19.02
C LYS A 198 -15.02 13.73 -17.67
N VAL A 199 -14.11 12.78 -17.50
CA VAL A 199 -13.77 12.19 -16.21
C VAL A 199 -12.25 12.22 -15.98
N THR A 200 -11.85 12.40 -14.74
CA THR A 200 -10.44 12.33 -14.31
C THR A 200 -10.30 11.26 -13.25
N ILE A 201 -9.50 10.24 -13.53
CA ILE A 201 -9.21 9.10 -12.66
C ILE A 201 -7.86 9.35 -11.99
N THR A 202 -7.89 9.58 -10.68
CA THR A 202 -6.69 9.79 -9.86
C THR A 202 -6.53 8.59 -8.91
N GLY A 203 -5.41 7.88 -9.02
CA GLY A 203 -5.08 6.81 -8.09
C GLY A 203 -4.75 7.35 -6.70
N THR A 204 -4.95 6.53 -5.68
CA THR A 204 -4.44 6.80 -4.34
C THR A 204 -3.27 5.89 -4.00
N SER A 205 -2.40 6.34 -3.11
CA SER A 205 -1.27 5.55 -2.61
C SER A 205 -1.77 4.25 -1.98
N GLN A 206 -1.16 3.11 -2.33
CA GLN A 206 -1.44 1.81 -1.72
C GLN A 206 -1.15 1.74 -0.20
N ASN A 207 -0.49 2.76 0.35
CA ASN A 207 -0.27 2.89 1.79
C ASN A 207 -1.45 3.55 2.52
N TRP A 208 -2.37 4.19 1.79
CA TRP A 208 -3.60 4.73 2.39
C TRP A 208 -4.55 3.58 2.72
N THR A 209 -5.10 3.59 3.93
CA THR A 209 -6.09 2.62 4.39
C THR A 209 -7.31 3.41 4.85
N PRO A 210 -8.42 3.40 4.10
CA PRO A 210 -9.58 4.25 4.39
C PRO A 210 -10.18 4.06 5.77
N ASP A 211 -10.10 2.86 6.33
CA ASP A 211 -10.61 2.52 7.67
C ASP A 211 -9.77 3.14 8.81
N LEU A 212 -8.52 3.52 8.52
CA LEU A 212 -7.55 3.96 9.54
C LEU A 212 -7.33 5.48 9.55
N THR A 213 -7.41 6.13 8.38
CA THR A 213 -7.00 7.54 8.24
C THR A 213 -7.81 8.25 7.16
N ASN A 214 -8.09 9.54 7.38
CA ASN A 214 -8.55 10.44 6.32
C ASN A 214 -7.51 10.50 5.19
N LEU A 215 -7.98 10.62 3.95
CA LEU A 215 -7.11 10.76 2.78
C LEU A 215 -6.30 12.06 2.86
N MET A 216 -5.01 11.98 2.56
CA MET A 216 -4.12 13.14 2.47
C MET A 216 -3.89 13.54 1.01
N THR A 217 -3.74 14.83 0.75
CA THR A 217 -3.52 15.35 -0.62
C THR A 217 -2.26 14.75 -1.25
N ARG A 218 -1.19 14.56 -0.46
CA ARG A 218 0.06 13.91 -0.89
C ARG A 218 -0.06 12.42 -1.24
N GLN A 219 -1.18 11.78 -0.90
CA GLN A 219 -1.45 10.38 -1.23
C GLN A 219 -2.14 10.22 -2.58
N LEU A 220 -2.53 11.32 -3.24
CA LEU A 220 -2.99 11.29 -4.62
C LEU A 220 -1.80 11.06 -5.55
N LEU A 221 -1.94 10.09 -6.45
CA LEU A 221 -0.92 9.75 -7.43
C LEU A 221 -0.99 10.71 -8.62
N ASP A 222 0.18 11.05 -9.13
CA ASP A 222 0.39 11.85 -10.33
C ASP A 222 1.31 11.04 -11.27
N PRO A 223 1.01 10.92 -12.58
CA PRO A 223 -0.09 11.60 -13.29
C PRO A 223 -1.46 10.96 -13.08
N ALA A 224 -2.52 11.73 -13.38
CA ALA A 224 -3.90 11.26 -13.43
C ALA A 224 -4.34 10.99 -14.87
N ALA A 225 -5.17 9.97 -15.08
CA ALA A 225 -5.74 9.67 -16.40
C ALA A 225 -7.03 10.46 -16.62
N ILE A 226 -7.15 11.15 -17.74
CA ILE A 226 -8.26 12.02 -18.12
C ILE A 226 -8.87 11.46 -19.40
N PHE A 227 -10.17 11.18 -19.36
CA PHE A 227 -10.94 10.66 -20.48
C PHE A 227 -12.09 11.61 -20.78
N TRP A 228 -12.37 11.87 -22.06
CA TRP A 228 -13.50 12.70 -22.45
C TRP A 228 -14.16 12.20 -23.73
N ARG A 229 -15.44 12.52 -23.84
CA ARG A 229 -16.26 12.31 -25.03
C ARG A 229 -16.83 13.64 -25.47
N LYS A 230 -16.66 13.98 -26.74
CA LYS A 230 -17.19 15.22 -27.33
C LYS A 230 -18.66 15.04 -27.73
N GLU A 231 -19.40 16.14 -27.89
CA GLU A 231 -20.83 16.09 -28.25
C GLU A 231 -21.07 15.54 -29.66
N ASP A 232 -20.12 15.77 -30.55
CA ASP A 232 -20.15 15.44 -31.98
C ASP A 232 -19.49 14.08 -32.29
N SER A 233 -19.07 13.33 -31.27
CA SER A 233 -18.32 12.08 -31.43
C SER A 233 -18.75 11.01 -30.43
N GLU A 234 -18.91 9.79 -30.93
CA GLU A 234 -19.03 8.58 -30.10
C GLU A 234 -17.66 8.09 -29.59
N ALA A 235 -16.56 8.61 -30.14
CA ALA A 235 -15.21 8.20 -29.75
C ALA A 235 -14.80 8.82 -28.41
N MET A 236 -14.16 8.01 -27.58
CA MET A 236 -13.46 8.45 -26.38
C MET A 236 -12.07 8.95 -26.74
N ASP A 237 -11.73 10.14 -26.28
CA ASP A 237 -10.37 10.71 -26.31
C ASP A 237 -9.79 10.69 -24.88
N TRP A 238 -8.47 10.65 -24.77
CA TRP A 238 -7.78 10.68 -23.47
C TRP A 238 -6.37 11.28 -23.56
N ASN A 239 -5.80 11.64 -22.41
CA ASN A 239 -4.39 12.06 -22.31
C ASN A 239 -3.46 10.84 -22.39
N GLU A 240 -3.13 10.42 -23.61
CA GLU A 240 -2.43 9.15 -23.90
C GLU A 240 -1.17 8.92 -23.05
N ALA A 241 -0.24 9.87 -22.98
CA ALA A 241 1.02 9.71 -22.26
C ALA A 241 0.81 9.47 -20.75
N ASP A 242 0.04 10.34 -20.11
CA ASP A 242 -0.25 10.27 -18.67
C ASP A 242 -1.06 9.02 -18.31
N ALA A 243 -2.05 8.67 -19.14
CA ALA A 243 -2.89 7.50 -18.92
C ALA A 243 -2.10 6.21 -19.07
N GLN A 244 -1.17 6.16 -20.03
CA GLN A 244 -0.24 5.04 -20.22
C GLN A 244 0.72 4.92 -19.02
N GLU A 245 1.39 6.02 -18.62
CA GLU A 245 2.30 6.02 -17.48
C GLU A 245 1.58 5.57 -16.19
N PHE A 246 0.39 6.12 -15.94
CA PHE A 246 -0.39 5.75 -14.76
C PHE A 246 -0.81 4.27 -14.81
N GLY A 247 -1.25 3.79 -15.97
CA GLY A 247 -1.61 2.39 -16.19
C GLY A 247 -0.46 1.42 -15.91
N GLU A 248 0.73 1.70 -16.44
CA GLU A 248 1.93 0.87 -16.22
C GLU A 248 2.25 0.73 -14.73
N ARG A 249 2.14 1.83 -13.97
CA ARG A 249 2.35 1.84 -12.51
C ARG A 249 1.36 0.97 -11.75
N LEU A 250 0.14 0.75 -12.26
CA LEU A 250 -0.82 -0.15 -11.61
C LEU A 250 -0.27 -1.57 -11.47
N SER A 251 0.54 -2.03 -12.43
CA SER A 251 1.18 -3.35 -12.39
C SER A 251 2.10 -3.52 -11.18
N ASP A 252 2.79 -2.46 -10.78
CA ASP A 252 3.64 -2.44 -9.58
C ASP A 252 2.83 -2.23 -8.30
N LEU A 253 1.80 -1.38 -8.35
CA LEU A 253 0.91 -1.13 -7.21
C LEU A 253 0.08 -2.37 -6.81
N ALA A 254 -0.25 -3.23 -7.78
CA ALA A 254 -0.89 -4.53 -7.56
C ALA A 254 -0.05 -5.46 -6.67
N LYS A 255 1.28 -5.35 -6.73
CA LYS A 255 2.20 -6.16 -5.92
C LYS A 255 2.16 -5.77 -4.44
N ILE A 256 1.72 -4.55 -4.13
CA ILE A 256 1.68 -4.02 -2.75
C ILE A 256 0.45 -4.55 -2.01
N ARG A 257 -0.75 -4.39 -2.58
CA ARG A 257 -2.03 -4.81 -1.97
C ARG A 257 -3.03 -5.26 -3.03
N LYS A 258 -4.00 -6.11 -2.62
CA LYS A 258 -5.07 -6.64 -3.48
C LYS A 258 -6.11 -5.60 -3.87
N VAL A 259 -6.24 -4.53 -3.10
CA VAL A 259 -7.24 -3.49 -3.32
C VAL A 259 -6.51 -2.16 -3.54
N MET A 260 -6.99 -1.38 -4.50
CA MET A 260 -6.56 -0.01 -4.72
C MET A 260 -7.77 0.91 -4.86
N PHE A 261 -7.68 2.10 -4.29
CA PHE A 261 -8.73 3.11 -4.36
C PHE A 261 -8.36 4.24 -5.32
N PHE A 262 -9.38 4.82 -5.93
CA PHE A 262 -9.29 5.90 -6.89
C PHE A 262 -10.27 7.00 -6.52
N LEU A 263 -9.90 8.24 -6.77
CA LEU A 263 -10.85 9.34 -6.86
C LEU A 263 -11.17 9.59 -8.33
N ILE A 264 -12.43 9.44 -8.69
CA ILE A 264 -12.91 9.82 -10.02
C ILE A 264 -13.64 11.16 -9.89
N THR A 265 -13.13 12.17 -10.60
CA THR A 265 -13.76 13.48 -10.73
C THR A 265 -14.60 13.49 -12.01
N PHE A 266 -15.87 13.84 -11.88
CA PHE A 266 -16.81 13.96 -12.99
C PHE A 266 -16.91 15.42 -13.43
N GLY A 267 -16.83 15.64 -14.74
CA GLY A 267 -17.11 16.94 -15.36
C GLY A 267 -18.60 17.27 -15.31
N GLU A 268 -18.94 18.51 -15.70
CA GLU A 268 -20.34 18.95 -15.75
C GLU A 268 -21.18 18.03 -16.65
N GLY A 269 -22.37 17.66 -16.16
CA GLY A 269 -23.32 16.82 -16.88
C GLY A 269 -23.04 15.31 -16.84
N VAL A 270 -21.94 14.88 -16.22
CA VAL A 270 -21.59 13.46 -16.06
C VAL A 270 -21.71 13.04 -14.60
N GLU A 271 -22.26 11.86 -14.36
CA GLU A 271 -22.40 11.26 -13.04
C GLU A 271 -21.83 9.81 -13.04
N PRO A 272 -21.64 9.19 -11.86
CA PRO A 272 -21.19 7.80 -11.77
C PRO A 272 -21.98 6.81 -12.63
N ALA A 273 -23.29 7.02 -12.80
CA ALA A 273 -24.14 6.17 -13.62
C ALA A 273 -23.78 6.17 -15.12
N ASN A 274 -23.08 7.22 -15.58
CA ASN A 274 -22.68 7.42 -16.96
C ASN A 274 -21.35 6.74 -17.32
N LEU A 275 -20.60 6.28 -16.30
CA LEU A 275 -19.25 5.77 -16.44
C LEU A 275 -19.21 4.24 -16.34
N LYS A 276 -18.55 3.62 -17.31
CA LYS A 276 -18.03 2.25 -17.20
C LYS A 276 -16.53 2.31 -17.34
N ALA A 277 -15.81 1.92 -16.29
CA ALA A 277 -14.35 1.97 -16.26
C ALA A 277 -13.79 0.64 -15.80
N SER A 278 -12.78 0.15 -16.49
CA SER A 278 -11.99 -1.01 -16.10
C SER A 278 -10.56 -0.90 -16.62
N VAL A 279 -9.67 -1.72 -16.06
CA VAL A 279 -8.27 -1.81 -16.47
C VAL A 279 -8.00 -3.19 -17.01
N VAL A 280 -7.44 -3.25 -18.22
CA VAL A 280 -7.09 -4.50 -18.88
C VAL A 280 -5.62 -4.79 -18.66
N PHE A 281 -5.32 -5.98 -18.17
CA PHE A 281 -3.96 -6.50 -18.00
C PHE A 281 -3.75 -7.76 -18.82
N ASN A 282 -2.59 -7.89 -19.46
CA ASN A 282 -2.10 -9.17 -19.96
C ASN A 282 -1.52 -9.98 -18.81
N GLN A 283 -1.81 -11.28 -18.79
CA GLN A 283 -1.15 -12.23 -17.90
C GLN A 283 0.20 -12.67 -18.48
N LEU A 284 1.26 -12.50 -17.70
CA LEU A 284 2.62 -13.00 -17.98
C LEU A 284 2.89 -14.37 -17.31
#